data_AF-A0A7S1XNY4-F1
#
_entry.id   AF-A0A7S1XNY4-F1
#
_cell.length_a   1.000
_cell.length_b   1.000
_cell.length_c   1.000
_cell.angle_alpha   90.00
_cell.angle_beta   90.00
_cell.angle_gamma   90.00
#
_symmetry.space_group_name_H-M   'P 1'
#
loop_
_entity.id
_entity.type
_entity.pdbx_description
1 polymer ?
#
loop_
_entity_poly.entity_id
_entity_poly.type
_entity_poly.pdbx_seq_one_letter_code
_entity_poly.pdbx_strand_id
1 'polypeptide(L)'
;MESVPDREYSIDCVLPPNEEDTDLENLHCVSAARAACKELPGDNEAEVVEDEELGKEVIELMGLEAELVLPTSSILPMLVLHVKSTSHFFWICIDFVDNTKKYRTFTISNKQSIVSVDE
;
A
#
# COMPACT_ATOMS: atom_id res chain seq x y z
N MET A 1 -4.54 37.20 -3.86
CA MET A 1 -4.22 35.80 -3.56
C MET A 1 -5.04 35.46 -2.34
N GLU A 2 -6.23 34.91 -2.53
CA GLU A 2 -7.10 34.55 -1.39
C GLU A 2 -6.49 33.33 -0.70
N SER A 3 -6.26 33.43 0.61
CA SER A 3 -5.79 32.34 1.44
C SER A 3 -6.86 31.25 1.46
N VAL A 4 -6.50 30.04 1.06
CA VAL A 4 -7.35 28.86 1.22
C VAL A 4 -7.58 28.68 2.73
N PRO A 5 -8.84 28.56 3.21
CA PRO A 5 -9.10 28.35 4.63
C PRO A 5 -8.45 27.02 5.08
N ASP A 6 -7.80 27.04 6.24
CA ASP A 6 -7.29 25.84 6.90
C ASP A 6 -8.47 24.88 7.13
N ARG A 7 -8.57 23.86 6.29
CA ARG A 7 -9.48 22.75 6.51
C ARG A 7 -8.77 21.78 7.43
N GLU A 8 -9.37 21.47 8.58
CA GLU A 8 -8.96 20.33 9.38
C GLU A 8 -9.26 19.05 8.58
N TYR A 9 -8.22 18.27 8.29
CA TYR A 9 -8.33 16.96 7.66
C TYR A 9 -8.12 15.89 8.72
N SER A 10 -8.99 14.87 8.76
CA SER A 10 -8.74 13.64 9.54
C SER A 10 -7.86 12.72 8.70
N ILE A 11 -6.77 12.24 9.28
CA ILE A 11 -5.89 11.25 8.67
C ILE A 11 -6.14 9.93 9.42
N ASP A 12 -6.62 8.92 8.71
CA ASP A 12 -6.72 7.55 9.23
C ASP A 12 -5.49 6.79 8.76
N CYS A 13 -4.53 6.56 9.66
CA CYS A 13 -3.33 5.79 9.34
C CYS A 13 -3.69 4.31 9.17
N VAL A 14 -3.62 3.81 7.94
CA VAL A 14 -3.84 2.38 7.64
C VAL A 14 -2.61 1.56 8.04
N LEU A 15 -1.42 2.07 7.73
CA LEU A 15 -0.15 1.49 8.13
C LEU A 15 0.94 2.56 8.27
N PRO A 16 1.68 2.59 9.40
CA PRO A 16 1.36 1.90 10.65
C PRO A 16 0.02 2.39 11.22
N PRO A 17 -0.74 1.55 11.94
CA PRO A 17 -2.07 1.91 12.46
C PRO A 17 -2.05 2.98 13.55
N ASN A 18 -0.87 3.32 14.10
CA ASN A 18 -0.66 4.45 15.00
C ASN A 18 0.70 5.13 14.70
N GLU A 19 0.88 6.38 15.14
CA GLU A 19 2.13 7.15 14.95
C GLU A 19 3.23 6.81 15.98
N GLU A 20 2.94 5.91 16.93
CA GLU A 20 3.93 5.43 17.91
C GLU A 20 4.72 4.25 17.34
N ASP A 21 5.87 3.95 17.95
CA ASP A 21 6.83 2.90 17.57
C ASP A 21 6.12 1.58 17.21
N THR A 22 5.77 1.44 15.93
CA THR A 22 5.09 0.28 15.41
C THR A 22 6.16 -0.68 14.95
N ASP A 23 6.27 -1.78 15.67
CA ASP A 23 7.08 -2.91 15.30
C ASP A 23 6.51 -3.57 14.03
N LEU A 24 7.08 -3.20 12.87
CA LEU A 24 6.60 -3.65 11.55
C LEU A 24 6.72 -5.18 11.41
N GLU A 25 7.70 -5.80 12.06
CA GLU A 25 7.92 -7.25 12.07
C GLU A 25 6.73 -8.02 12.63
N ASN A 26 6.06 -7.43 13.63
CA ASN A 26 4.94 -8.05 14.34
C ASN A 26 3.57 -7.73 13.74
N LEU A 27 3.51 -7.01 12.61
CA LEU A 27 2.26 -6.73 11.93
C LEU A 27 1.69 -7.99 11.27
N HIS A 28 0.38 -8.20 11.44
CA HIS A 28 -0.31 -9.35 10.86
C HIS A 28 -0.25 -9.36 9.33
N CYS A 29 -0.38 -8.20 8.67
CA CYS A 29 -0.28 -8.11 7.21
C CYS A 29 1.12 -8.49 6.70
N VAL A 30 2.19 -8.11 7.41
CA VAL A 30 3.57 -8.47 7.09
C VAL A 30 3.80 -9.96 7.28
N SER A 31 3.35 -10.51 8.42
CA SER A 31 3.40 -11.95 8.68
C SER A 31 2.63 -12.77 7.63
N ALA A 32 1.46 -12.29 7.20
CA ALA A 32 0.67 -12.91 6.15
C ALA A 32 1.37 -12.87 4.78
N ALA A 33 1.93 -11.71 4.41
CA ALA A 33 2.70 -11.57 3.17
C ALA A 33 3.91 -12.51 3.13
N ARG A 34 4.65 -12.62 4.24
CA ARG A 34 5.77 -13.58 4.39
C ARG A 34 5.34 -15.03 4.24
N ALA A 35 4.22 -15.39 4.86
CA ALA A 35 3.67 -16.74 4.73
C ALA A 35 3.26 -17.03 3.28
N ALA A 36 2.59 -16.08 2.61
CA ALA A 36 2.20 -16.22 1.21
C ALA A 36 3.41 -16.36 0.28
N CYS A 37 4.44 -15.53 0.44
CA CYS A 37 5.67 -15.58 -0.37
C CYS A 37 6.36 -16.95 -0.33
N LYS A 38 6.34 -17.65 0.82
CA LYS A 38 6.93 -19.00 0.98
C LYS A 38 6.18 -20.09 0.21
N GLU A 39 4.89 -19.90 -0.03
CA GLU A 39 4.05 -20.86 -0.75
C GLU A 39 4.02 -20.59 -2.27
N LEU A 40 4.42 -19.38 -2.69
CA LEU A 40 4.46 -18.98 -4.10
C LEU A 40 5.72 -19.51 -4.81
N PRO A 41 5.62 -19.88 -6.10
CA PRO A 41 6.77 -20.32 -6.87
C PRO A 41 7.73 -19.15 -7.18
N GLY A 42 9.03 -19.44 -7.22
CA GLY A 42 10.07 -18.46 -7.55
C GLY A 42 10.57 -17.68 -6.33
N ASP A 43 11.29 -16.59 -6.59
CA ASP A 43 11.93 -15.77 -5.56
C ASP A 43 10.98 -14.62 -5.19
N ASN A 44 10.03 -14.89 -4.30
CA ASN A 44 9.13 -13.88 -3.72
C ASN A 44 9.48 -13.67 -2.25
N GLU A 45 9.53 -12.42 -1.82
CA GLU A 45 10.02 -12.02 -0.52
C GLU A 45 9.30 -10.78 -0.01
N ALA A 46 8.96 -10.80 1.27
CA ALA A 46 8.37 -9.69 2.00
C ALA A 46 9.14 -9.51 3.31
N GLU A 47 9.91 -8.44 3.43
CA GLU A 47 10.80 -8.24 4.56
C GLU A 47 10.64 -6.85 5.18
N VAL A 48 11.03 -6.74 6.44
CA VAL A 48 11.21 -5.45 7.08
C VAL A 48 12.70 -5.15 7.02
N VAL A 49 13.05 -4.02 6.43
CA VAL A 49 14.44 -3.61 6.23
C VAL A 49 14.63 -2.19 6.74
N GLU A 50 15.85 -1.86 7.16
CA GLU A 50 16.20 -0.48 7.50
C GLU A 50 16.48 0.30 6.21
N ASP A 51 15.66 1.30 5.89
CA ASP A 51 15.90 2.18 4.75
C ASP A 51 16.97 3.21 5.12
N GLU A 52 18.11 3.18 4.42
CA GLU A 52 19.27 4.05 4.70
C GLU A 52 18.97 5.55 4.51
N GLU A 53 18.04 5.91 3.63
CA GLU A 53 17.71 7.32 3.34
C GLU A 53 16.79 7.91 4.42
N LEU A 54 15.87 7.09 4.93
CA LEU A 54 14.92 7.48 5.97
C LEU A 54 15.44 7.23 7.39
N GLY A 55 16.41 6.33 7.56
CA GLY A 55 16.88 5.85 8.87
C GLY A 55 15.77 5.20 9.68
N LYS A 56 14.86 4.48 9.01
CA LYS A 56 13.68 3.84 9.60
C LYS A 56 13.41 2.50 8.95
N GLU A 57 12.74 1.62 9.68
CA GLU A 57 12.22 0.37 9.14
C GLU A 57 11.12 0.62 8.10
N VAL A 58 11.18 -0.11 6.99
CA VAL A 58 10.19 -0.12 5.92
C VAL A 58 9.88 -1.56 5.51
N ILE A 59 8.76 -1.77 4.84
CA ILE A 59 8.42 -3.07 4.26
C ILE A 59 8.91 -3.09 2.81
N GLU A 60 9.81 -4.01 2.50
CA GLU A 60 10.27 -4.29 1.15
C GLU A 60 9.54 -5.52 0.58
N LEU A 61 9.07 -5.39 -0.66
CA LEU A 61 8.43 -6.46 -1.41
C LEU A 61 9.24 -6.71 -2.69
N MET A 62 9.70 -7.94 -2.86
CA MET A 62 10.49 -8.37 -4.02
C MET A 62 9.92 -9.66 -4.59
N GLY A 63 9.89 -9.77 -5.92
CA GLY A 63 9.31 -10.91 -6.62
C GLY A 63 8.10 -10.52 -7.47
N LEU A 64 7.68 -11.44 -8.35
CA LEU A 64 6.61 -11.17 -9.31
C LEU A 64 5.21 -11.29 -8.69
N GLU A 65 5.09 -12.09 -7.64
CA GLU A 65 3.83 -12.43 -6.96
C GLU A 65 3.84 -11.98 -5.49
N ALA A 66 4.90 -11.32 -5.03
CA ALA A 66 4.96 -10.74 -3.68
C ALA A 66 3.96 -9.59 -3.54
N GLU A 67 3.07 -9.68 -2.57
CA GLU A 67 2.06 -8.68 -2.27
C GLU A 67 1.91 -8.44 -0.77
N LEU A 68 1.56 -7.21 -0.39
CA LEU A 68 1.14 -6.84 0.96
C LEU A 68 -0.31 -6.39 0.92
N VAL A 69 -1.20 -7.18 1.50
CA VAL A 69 -2.63 -6.85 1.58
C VAL A 69 -2.91 -6.11 2.88
N LEU A 70 -3.45 -4.89 2.75
CA LEU A 70 -3.81 -4.02 3.87
C LEU A 70 -5.32 -4.04 4.10
N PRO A 71 -5.83 -4.82 5.07
CA PRO A 71 -7.26 -4.81 5.38
C PRO A 71 -7.63 -3.46 6.01
N THR A 72 -8.43 -2.67 5.29
CA THR A 72 -8.89 -1.36 5.78
C THR A 72 -10.34 -1.08 5.37
N SER A 73 -10.99 -0.20 6.13
CA SER A 73 -12.28 0.38 5.80
C SER A 73 -12.22 1.85 6.15
N SER A 74 -12.30 2.71 5.14
CA SER A 74 -12.34 4.15 5.34
C SER A 74 -13.36 4.78 4.41
N ILE A 75 -13.99 5.84 4.88
CA ILE A 75 -14.86 6.71 4.08
C ILE A 75 -14.11 7.94 3.56
N LEU A 76 -12.82 8.06 3.87
CA LEU A 76 -12.00 9.18 3.47
C LEU A 76 -11.78 9.13 1.94
N PRO A 77 -11.95 10.27 1.25
CA PRO A 77 -11.87 10.30 -0.22
C PRO A 77 -10.44 10.28 -0.75
N MET A 78 -9.44 10.42 0.12
CA MET A 78 -8.04 10.53 -0.26
C MET A 78 -7.24 9.38 0.35
N LEU A 79 -6.48 8.69 -0.50
CA LEU A 79 -5.48 7.71 -0.10
C LEU A 79 -4.10 8.31 -0.34
N VAL A 80 -3.23 8.23 0.68
CA VAL A 80 -1.83 8.64 0.58
C VAL A 80 -0.95 7.44 0.85
N LEU A 81 0.02 7.19 -0.02
CA LEU A 81 0.99 6.11 0.11
C LEU A 81 2.40 6.69 0.03
N HIS A 82 3.26 6.30 0.97
CA HIS A 82 4.68 6.57 0.92
C HIS A 82 5.38 5.33 0.36
N VAL A 83 5.83 5.41 -0.90
CA VAL A 83 6.46 4.29 -1.62
C VAL A 83 7.80 4.75 -2.17
N LYS A 84 8.85 3.93 -1.98
CA LYS A 84 10.16 4.13 -2.59
C LYS A 84 10.20 3.46 -3.97
N SER A 85 10.69 4.18 -4.97
CA SER A 85 10.90 3.61 -6.31
C SER A 85 12.22 2.85 -6.36
N THR A 86 12.17 1.55 -6.63
CA THR A 86 13.35 0.67 -6.68
C THR A 86 13.83 0.39 -8.11
N SER A 87 13.36 1.14 -9.11
CA SER A 87 13.56 0.86 -10.56
C SER A 87 12.97 -0.48 -11.06
N HIS A 88 12.19 -1.17 -10.23
CA HIS A 88 11.47 -2.40 -10.57
C HIS A 88 10.01 -2.10 -10.92
N PHE A 89 9.34 -3.07 -11.54
CA PHE A 89 7.90 -2.97 -11.78
C PHE A 89 7.12 -3.23 -10.51
N PHE A 90 6.10 -2.42 -10.26
CA PHE A 90 5.14 -2.62 -9.18
C PHE A 90 3.73 -2.24 -9.64
N TRP A 91 2.75 -2.66 -8.85
CA TRP A 91 1.36 -2.27 -9.01
C TRP A 91 0.73 -2.02 -7.64
N ILE A 92 -0.30 -1.19 -7.62
CA ILE A 92 -1.16 -0.92 -6.46
C ILE A 92 -2.57 -1.23 -6.90
N CYS A 93 -3.27 -2.08 -6.14
CA CYS A 93 -4.67 -2.41 -6.34
C CYS A 93 -5.48 -1.87 -5.18
N ILE A 94 -6.58 -1.17 -5.49
CA ILE A 94 -7.47 -0.59 -4.50
C ILE A 94 -8.88 -1.09 -4.78
N ASP A 95 -9.42 -1.85 -3.84
CA ASP A 95 -10.83 -2.24 -3.84
C ASP A 95 -11.66 -1.22 -3.05
N PHE A 96 -12.74 -0.75 -3.66
CA PHE A 96 -13.65 0.23 -3.05
C PHE A 96 -15.10 -0.07 -3.39
N VAL A 97 -16.01 0.45 -2.56
CA VAL A 97 -17.46 0.38 -2.78
C VAL A 97 -17.94 1.73 -3.27
N ASP A 98 -18.58 1.75 -4.44
CA ASP A 98 -19.10 2.98 -5.02
C ASP A 98 -20.45 3.43 -4.40
N ASN A 99 -20.96 4.57 -4.84
CA ASN A 99 -22.25 5.09 -4.41
C ASN A 99 -23.46 4.21 -4.81
N THR A 100 -23.27 3.26 -5.74
CA THR A 100 -24.27 2.27 -6.13
C THR A 100 -24.15 0.95 -5.36
N LYS A 101 -23.29 0.90 -4.33
CA LYS A 101 -22.98 -0.27 -3.51
C LYS A 101 -22.35 -1.42 -4.31
N LYS A 102 -21.67 -1.11 -5.40
CA LYS A 102 -20.91 -2.08 -6.20
C LYS A 102 -19.44 -2.03 -5.80
N TYR A 103 -18.85 -3.21 -5.66
CA TYR A 103 -17.41 -3.35 -5.54
C TYR A 103 -16.75 -2.99 -6.87
N ARG A 104 -15.70 -2.19 -6.81
CA ARG A 104 -14.87 -1.79 -7.93
C ARG A 104 -13.41 -1.90 -7.53
N THR A 105 -12.57 -2.07 -8.54
CA THR A 105 -11.13 -2.18 -8.38
C THR A 105 -10.45 -1.11 -9.22
N PHE A 106 -9.48 -0.43 -8.64
CA PHE A 106 -8.61 0.50 -9.35
C PHE A 106 -7.17 0.00 -9.26
N THR A 107 -6.56 -0.25 -10.42
CA THR A 107 -5.20 -0.77 -10.52
C THR A 107 -4.28 0.27 -11.14
N ILE A 108 -3.21 0.60 -10.43
CA ILE A 108 -2.14 1.51 -10.88
C ILE A 108 -0.89 0.66 -11.08
N SER A 109 -0.19 0.82 -12.20
CA SER A 109 1.09 0.14 -12.42
C SER A 109 2.08 1.04 -13.15
N ASN A 110 3.36 0.93 -12.79
CA ASN A 110 4.45 1.60 -13.52
C ASN A 110 4.89 0.83 -14.78
N LYS A 111 4.26 -0.31 -15.10
CA LYS A 111 4.54 -1.11 -16.31
C LYS A 111 3.66 -0.70 -17.50
N GLN A 112 2.53 -0.04 -17.25
CA GLN A 112 1.53 0.27 -18.27
C GLN A 112 1.46 1.78 -18.53
N SER A 113 1.28 2.15 -19.80
CA SER A 113 1.10 3.53 -20.25
C SER A 113 -0.30 3.84 -20.75
N ILE A 114 -1.20 2.85 -20.74
CA ILE A 114 -2.58 2.94 -21.22
C ILE A 114 -3.52 2.71 -20.05
N VAL A 115 -4.59 3.49 -20.00
CA VAL A 115 -5.70 3.32 -19.06
C VAL A 115 -6.85 2.63 -19.79
N SER A 116 -7.33 1.53 -19.24
CA SER A 116 -8.56 0.86 -19.66
C SER A 116 -9.62 0.93 -18.55
N VAL A 117 -10.88 0.87 -18.94
CA VAL A 117 -12.01 0.75 -18.02
C VAL A 117 -12.79 -0.48 -18.43
N ASP A 118 -12.90 -1.43 -17.51
CA ASP A 118 -13.72 -2.62 -17.70
C ASP A 118 -15.18 -2.31 -17.35
N GLU A 119 -16.13 -2.84 -18.13
CA GLU A 119 -17.58 -2.61 -17.97
C GLU A 119 -18.22 -3.42 -16.83
#